data_AF-A0A0S8CJ13-F1
#
_entry.id   AF-A0A0S8CJ13-F1
#
_cell.length_a   1.000
_cell.length_b   1.000
_cell.length_c   1.000
_cell.angle_alpha   90.00
_cell.angle_beta   90.00
_cell.angle_gamma   90.00
#
_symmetry.space_group_name_H-M   'P 1'
#
loop_
_entity.id
_entity.type
_entity.pdbx_description
1 polymer ?
#
loop_
_entity_poly.entity_id
_entity_poly.type
_entity_poly.pdbx_seq_one_letter_code
_entity_poly.pdbx_strand_id
1 'polypeptide(L)'
;MSNDLVKGVIDYFKSDHWQEYIRHLTQKEEELYHTHMFVWNRIAPDSIDKLFTGYFARKGMALDRKIDILTPGAKDVIAAHNVHPHDPKSSLYLPHLDWFWKYRPDVIIEPSNPAEFGEEGKNILAWGKSYMENYLKQFDFKSVGPREEREIAKYFQSAHWKKALRLVENPLYNHYHFNVELNFEPWILKVFAVEALKEVGWRVDHVVPCVYKGVGGKYQGKMVFLGAYPEEVYDIAWYYTPDVVIRPTTFEFSGDLPEDGDFRFNVTRIKYRDELVQRDDYITMTDEQIDEVLSKV
;
A
#
# COMPACT_ATOMS: atom_id res chain seq x y z
N MET A 1 -16.56 19.40 -22.96
CA MET A 1 -15.24 19.02 -22.39
C MET A 1 -15.14 19.37 -20.90
N SER A 2 -15.14 20.63 -20.45
CA SER A 2 -15.03 20.95 -19.00
C SER A 2 -16.19 20.38 -18.14
N ASN A 3 -17.44 20.54 -18.59
CA ASN A 3 -18.60 20.01 -17.84
C ASN A 3 -18.64 18.47 -17.82
N ASP A 4 -18.18 17.81 -18.89
CA ASP A 4 -18.17 16.35 -18.97
C ASP A 4 -17.12 15.74 -18.03
N LEU A 5 -16.00 16.43 -17.86
CA LEU A 5 -14.93 16.07 -16.93
C LEU A 5 -15.41 16.09 -15.48
N VAL A 6 -15.93 17.24 -15.02
CA VAL A 6 -16.46 17.40 -13.66
C VAL A 6 -17.59 16.41 -13.39
N LYS A 7 -18.53 16.26 -14.33
CA LYS A 7 -19.62 15.30 -14.22
C LYS A 7 -19.11 13.86 -14.08
N GLY A 8 -18.15 13.44 -14.92
CA GLY A 8 -17.61 12.08 -14.88
C GLY A 8 -16.96 11.73 -13.54
N VAL A 9 -16.22 12.67 -12.94
CA VAL A 9 -15.61 12.46 -11.61
C VAL A 9 -16.69 12.39 -10.52
N ILE A 10 -17.71 13.26 -10.56
CA ILE A 10 -18.85 13.20 -9.63
C ILE A 10 -19.59 11.87 -9.73
N ASP A 11 -19.87 11.43 -10.96
CA ASP A 11 -20.57 10.18 -11.22
C ASP A 11 -19.77 8.99 -10.65
N TYR A 12 -18.44 8.99 -10.77
CA TYR A 12 -17.59 7.95 -10.18
C TYR A 12 -17.68 7.94 -8.65
N PHE A 13 -17.55 9.08 -7.97
CA PHE A 13 -17.69 9.16 -6.51
C PHE A 13 -19.09 8.76 -6.01
N LYS A 14 -20.11 8.84 -6.87
CA LYS A 14 -21.49 8.39 -6.58
C LYS A 14 -21.77 6.95 -7.03
N SER A 15 -20.83 6.30 -7.71
CA SER A 15 -21.00 4.94 -8.24
C SER A 15 -21.03 3.90 -7.12
N ASP A 16 -21.67 2.76 -7.39
CA ASP A 16 -21.72 1.63 -6.47
C ASP A 16 -20.32 1.13 -6.08
N HIS A 17 -19.35 1.22 -6.99
CA HIS A 17 -17.95 0.84 -6.71
C HIS A 17 -17.32 1.71 -5.63
N TRP A 18 -17.50 3.03 -5.70
CA TRP A 18 -16.98 3.93 -4.66
C TRP A 18 -17.77 3.78 -3.36
N GLN A 19 -19.10 3.64 -3.44
CA GLN A 19 -19.93 3.44 -2.25
C GLN A 19 -19.60 2.13 -1.53
N GLU A 20 -19.20 1.07 -2.24
CA GLU A 20 -18.73 -0.17 -1.63
C GLU A 20 -17.43 0.04 -0.84
N TYR A 21 -16.50 0.86 -1.36
CA TYR A 21 -15.32 1.24 -0.58
C TYR A 21 -15.68 2.06 0.66
N ILE A 22 -16.61 3.03 0.55
CA ILE A 22 -17.10 3.76 1.72
C ILE A 22 -17.77 2.82 2.74
N ARG A 23 -18.45 1.76 2.28
CA ARG A 23 -18.99 0.72 3.16
C ARG A 23 -17.88 -0.02 3.90
N HIS A 24 -16.76 -0.35 3.24
CA HIS A 24 -15.58 -0.93 3.91
C HIS A 24 -15.02 -0.01 5.00
N LEU A 25 -14.98 1.31 4.77
CA LEU A 25 -14.51 2.27 5.77
C LEU A 25 -15.48 2.45 6.95
N THR A 26 -16.79 2.26 6.75
CA THR A 26 -17.81 2.65 7.75
C THR A 26 -18.49 1.47 8.45
N GLN A 27 -18.26 0.24 7.97
CA GLN A 27 -18.75 -0.96 8.64
C GLN A 27 -18.14 -1.12 10.04
N LYS A 28 -18.82 -1.91 10.90
CA LYS A 28 -18.46 -2.11 12.32
C LYS A 28 -18.33 -3.58 12.72
N GLU A 29 -18.29 -4.46 11.73
CA GLU A 29 -18.30 -5.91 11.90
C GLU A 29 -16.90 -6.45 12.26
N GLU A 30 -15.86 -5.97 11.57
CA GLU A 30 -14.47 -6.34 11.86
C GLU A 30 -13.48 -5.23 11.50
N GLU A 31 -12.25 -5.32 12.00
CA GLU A 31 -11.16 -4.46 11.51
C GLU A 31 -10.79 -4.87 10.08
N LEU A 32 -10.86 -3.92 9.16
CA LEU A 32 -10.26 -4.04 7.84
C LEU A 32 -8.88 -3.39 7.86
N TYR A 33 -7.91 -4.06 7.28
CA TYR A 33 -6.50 -3.67 7.33
C TYR A 33 -6.06 -2.96 6.06
N HIS A 34 -6.46 -3.47 4.90
CA HIS A 34 -6.02 -2.93 3.62
C HIS A 34 -7.06 -3.15 2.53
N THR A 35 -7.16 -2.22 1.59
CA THR A 35 -8.02 -2.32 0.42
C THR A 35 -7.24 -2.04 -0.87
N HIS A 36 -7.44 -2.87 -1.89
CA HIS A 36 -7.06 -2.57 -3.26
C HIS A 36 -8.30 -2.16 -4.06
N MET A 37 -8.19 -1.12 -4.87
CA MET A 37 -9.20 -0.74 -5.86
C MET A 37 -8.56 -0.58 -7.24
N PHE A 38 -9.25 -1.02 -8.29
CA PHE A 38 -8.74 -1.00 -9.65
C PHE A 38 -9.68 -0.22 -10.56
N VAL A 39 -9.15 0.77 -11.29
CA VAL A 39 -9.94 1.64 -12.18
C VAL A 39 -9.28 1.85 -13.54
N TRP A 40 -10.07 2.31 -14.50
CA TRP A 40 -9.56 3.03 -15.66
C TRP A 40 -9.60 4.53 -15.36
N ASN A 41 -8.57 5.27 -15.73
CA ASN A 41 -8.44 6.69 -15.37
C ASN A 41 -7.67 7.46 -16.44
N ARG A 42 -8.08 8.70 -16.72
CA ARG A 42 -7.27 9.68 -17.48
C ARG A 42 -7.03 10.97 -16.72
N ILE A 43 -7.43 11.07 -15.45
CA ILE A 43 -7.17 12.22 -14.59
C ILE A 43 -5.75 12.17 -14.07
N ALA A 44 -5.05 13.30 -14.14
CA ALA A 44 -3.66 13.41 -13.71
C ALA A 44 -3.50 13.05 -12.22
N PRO A 45 -2.38 12.40 -11.82
CA PRO A 45 -2.18 11.95 -10.45
C PRO A 45 -2.26 13.06 -9.40
N ASP A 46 -1.80 14.26 -9.72
CA ASP A 46 -1.87 15.45 -8.86
C ASP A 46 -3.31 15.88 -8.57
N SER A 47 -4.21 15.72 -9.54
CA SER A 47 -5.63 15.99 -9.40
C SER A 47 -6.31 14.91 -8.56
N ILE A 48 -5.89 13.64 -8.69
CA ILE A 48 -6.38 12.53 -7.84
C ILE A 48 -6.01 12.76 -6.38
N ASP A 49 -4.77 13.17 -6.09
CA ASP A 49 -4.31 13.49 -4.74
C ASP A 49 -5.19 14.55 -4.06
N LYS A 50 -5.42 15.68 -4.76
CA LYS A 50 -6.29 16.77 -4.29
C LYS A 50 -7.74 16.31 -4.09
N LEU A 51 -8.27 15.53 -5.04
CA LEU A 51 -9.64 15.00 -4.95
C LEU A 51 -9.81 14.08 -3.74
N PHE A 52 -8.90 13.14 -3.50
CA PHE A 52 -8.97 12.25 -2.34
C PHE A 52 -8.81 13.00 -1.04
N THR A 53 -7.79 13.86 -0.93
CA THR A 53 -7.55 14.68 0.26
C THR A 53 -8.78 15.53 0.60
N GLY A 54 -9.33 16.23 -0.38
CA GLY A 54 -10.50 17.08 -0.19
C GLY A 54 -11.80 16.31 0.08
N TYR A 55 -12.01 15.17 -0.60
CA TYR A 55 -13.18 14.32 -0.40
C TYR A 55 -13.23 13.81 1.05
N PHE A 56 -12.14 13.21 1.50
CA PHE A 56 -12.06 12.62 2.83
C PHE A 56 -12.15 13.65 3.94
N ALA A 57 -11.53 14.83 3.77
CA ALA A 57 -11.68 15.94 4.70
C ALA A 57 -13.15 16.40 4.85
N ARG A 58 -13.89 16.52 3.73
CA ARG A 58 -15.32 16.92 3.76
C ARG A 58 -16.23 15.86 4.37
N LYS A 59 -15.85 14.58 4.31
CA LYS A 59 -16.54 13.48 5.00
C LYS A 59 -16.18 13.37 6.48
N GLY A 60 -15.30 14.22 6.99
CA GLY A 60 -14.84 14.17 8.38
C GLY A 60 -13.86 13.03 8.67
N MET A 61 -13.26 12.45 7.62
CA MET A 61 -12.29 11.36 7.69
C MET A 61 -10.97 11.78 7.03
N ALA A 62 -10.45 12.97 7.36
CA ALA A 62 -9.26 13.52 6.72
C ALA A 62 -8.10 12.50 6.69
N LEU A 63 -7.28 12.56 5.64
CA LEU A 63 -6.10 11.71 5.53
C LEU A 63 -5.10 12.08 6.63
N ASP A 64 -4.53 11.08 7.29
CA ASP A 64 -3.55 11.29 8.37
C ASP A 64 -2.09 11.34 7.86
N ARG A 65 -1.89 11.19 6.55
CA ARG A 65 -0.58 11.11 5.88
C ARG A 65 -0.68 11.47 4.40
N LYS A 66 0.47 11.73 3.77
CA LYS A 66 0.61 11.92 2.33
C LYS A 66 0.18 10.68 1.53
N ILE A 67 -0.25 10.91 0.29
CA ILE A 67 -0.49 9.85 -0.70
C ILE A 67 0.80 9.66 -1.52
N ASP A 68 1.27 8.42 -1.63
CA ASP A 68 2.44 8.11 -2.45
C ASP A 68 2.00 7.71 -3.86
N ILE A 69 2.20 8.58 -4.84
CA ILE A 69 1.98 8.23 -6.24
C ILE A 69 3.14 7.36 -6.73
N LEU A 70 2.89 6.10 -7.07
CA LEU A 70 3.95 5.13 -7.40
C LEU A 70 3.58 4.18 -8.52
N THR A 71 4.54 3.35 -8.93
CA THR A 71 4.32 2.24 -9.86
C THR A 71 4.52 0.93 -9.10
N PRO A 72 3.51 0.05 -9.02
CA PRO A 72 3.59 -1.16 -8.18
C PRO A 72 4.32 -2.32 -8.88
N GLY A 73 5.23 -2.04 -9.82
CA GLY A 73 5.92 -3.05 -10.64
C GLY A 73 5.04 -3.76 -11.69
N ALA A 74 3.74 -3.43 -11.78
CA ALA A 74 2.85 -3.93 -12.82
C ALA A 74 2.89 -3.04 -14.06
N LYS A 75 2.91 -3.66 -15.24
CA LYS A 75 3.03 -2.94 -16.52
C LYS A 75 1.90 -1.92 -16.71
N ASP A 76 2.29 -0.68 -16.99
CA ASP A 76 1.41 0.47 -17.27
C ASP A 76 0.44 0.82 -16.13
N VAL A 77 0.75 0.41 -14.89
CA VAL A 77 -0.06 0.70 -13.70
C VAL A 77 0.58 1.80 -12.87
N ILE A 78 -0.23 2.77 -12.46
CA ILE A 78 0.12 3.73 -11.41
C ILE A 78 -0.83 3.50 -10.23
N ALA A 79 -0.37 3.81 -9.02
CA ALA A 79 -1.18 3.76 -7.81
C ALA A 79 -1.11 5.07 -7.04
N ALA A 80 -2.23 5.42 -6.40
CA ALA A 80 -2.25 6.28 -5.23
C ALA A 80 -2.16 5.32 -4.05
N HIS A 81 -0.93 5.11 -3.60
CA HIS A 81 -0.61 4.18 -2.54
C HIS A 81 -0.87 4.82 -1.18
N ASN A 82 -1.36 4.00 -0.26
CA ASN A 82 -1.48 4.36 1.14
C ASN A 82 -2.41 5.58 1.39
N VAL A 83 -3.51 5.67 0.66
CA VAL A 83 -4.60 6.60 0.98
C VAL A 83 -5.21 6.14 2.30
N HIS A 84 -4.95 6.84 3.40
CA HIS A 84 -5.37 6.41 4.74
C HIS A 84 -6.30 7.45 5.40
N PRO A 85 -7.63 7.31 5.19
CA PRO A 85 -8.62 8.11 5.91
C PRO A 85 -8.57 7.82 7.41
N HIS A 86 -8.71 8.85 8.23
CA HIS A 86 -8.74 8.72 9.67
C HIS A 86 -10.01 9.34 10.26
N ASP A 87 -10.81 8.54 10.97
CA ASP A 87 -11.93 9.01 11.78
C ASP A 87 -11.61 8.84 13.28
N PRO A 88 -11.36 9.93 14.03
CA PRO A 88 -11.08 9.85 15.48
C PRO A 88 -12.26 9.30 16.30
N LYS A 89 -13.46 9.21 15.73
CA LYS A 89 -14.65 8.65 16.37
C LYS A 89 -14.83 7.17 16.07
N SER A 90 -14.09 6.62 15.10
CA SER A 90 -14.15 5.20 14.80
C SER A 90 -13.55 4.39 15.96
N SER A 91 -14.24 3.32 16.34
CA SER A 91 -13.71 2.33 17.29
C SER A 91 -12.81 1.30 16.63
N LEU A 92 -12.77 1.26 15.29
CA LEU A 92 -11.99 0.33 14.49
C LEU A 92 -10.96 1.09 13.67
N TYR A 93 -9.82 0.44 13.41
CA TYR A 93 -8.87 0.90 12.42
C TYR A 93 -9.55 1.02 11.04
N LEU A 94 -9.31 2.12 10.33
CA LEU A 94 -9.78 2.31 8.97
C LEU A 94 -8.71 1.78 8.01
N PRO A 95 -9.07 0.91 7.04
CA PRO A 95 -8.09 0.35 6.14
C PRO A 95 -7.47 1.46 5.28
N HIS A 96 -6.15 1.41 5.09
CA HIS A 96 -5.52 2.19 4.03
C HIS A 96 -5.83 1.56 2.67
N LEU A 97 -5.88 2.40 1.65
CA LEU A 97 -6.25 2.05 0.28
C LEU A 97 -5.07 2.23 -0.65
N ASP A 98 -4.86 1.22 -1.50
CA ASP A 98 -4.12 1.37 -2.74
C ASP A 98 -5.10 1.46 -3.91
N TRP A 99 -5.13 2.62 -4.54
CA TRP A 99 -6.00 2.89 -5.69
C TRP A 99 -5.18 2.81 -6.97
N PHE A 100 -5.29 1.68 -7.66
CA PHE A 100 -4.56 1.36 -8.88
C PHE A 100 -5.34 1.81 -10.11
N TRP A 101 -4.63 2.38 -11.08
CA TRP A 101 -5.20 2.68 -12.38
C TRP A 101 -4.26 2.37 -13.53
N LYS A 102 -4.88 2.15 -14.69
CA LYS A 102 -4.22 2.24 -15.99
C LYS A 102 -4.80 3.41 -16.76
N TYR A 103 -3.94 4.06 -17.55
CA TYR A 103 -4.38 5.14 -18.42
C TYR A 103 -5.35 4.62 -19.48
N ARG A 104 -6.47 5.33 -19.67
CA ARG A 104 -7.44 5.02 -20.72
C ARG A 104 -8.02 6.31 -21.31
N PRO A 105 -7.67 6.69 -22.55
CA PRO A 105 -7.95 8.03 -23.08
C PRO A 105 -9.44 8.35 -23.24
N ASP A 106 -10.28 7.33 -23.42
CA ASP A 106 -11.73 7.44 -23.58
C ASP A 106 -12.51 7.50 -22.26
N VAL A 107 -11.84 7.28 -21.12
CA VAL A 107 -12.50 7.13 -19.80
C VAL A 107 -12.00 8.19 -18.83
N ILE A 108 -12.94 8.96 -18.26
CA ILE A 108 -12.63 9.92 -17.18
C ILE A 108 -12.08 9.17 -15.96
N ILE A 109 -12.98 8.46 -15.26
CA ILE A 109 -12.68 7.50 -14.19
C ILE A 109 -13.83 6.49 -14.23
N GLU A 110 -13.54 5.19 -14.24
CA GLU A 110 -14.57 4.16 -14.10
C GLU A 110 -13.99 2.90 -13.44
N PRO A 111 -14.82 2.07 -12.77
CA PRO A 111 -14.39 0.79 -12.24
C PRO A 111 -13.81 -0.08 -13.37
N SER A 112 -12.65 -0.68 -13.13
CA SER A 112 -12.04 -1.57 -14.11
C SER A 112 -12.88 -2.85 -14.31
N ASN A 113 -12.75 -3.46 -15.49
CA ASN A 113 -13.22 -4.82 -15.71
C ASN A 113 -12.25 -5.78 -15.00
N PRO A 114 -12.67 -6.52 -13.95
CA PRO A 114 -11.76 -7.34 -13.16
C PRO A 114 -11.11 -8.49 -13.92
N ALA A 115 -11.66 -8.90 -15.08
CA ALA A 115 -11.03 -9.89 -15.95
C ALA A 115 -9.82 -9.33 -16.74
N GLU A 116 -9.79 -8.02 -16.94
CA GLU A 116 -8.73 -7.33 -17.71
C GLU A 116 -7.72 -6.63 -16.78
N PHE A 117 -8.24 -6.01 -15.73
CA PHE A 117 -7.46 -5.30 -14.73
C PHE A 117 -8.17 -5.42 -13.39
N GLY A 118 -7.64 -6.30 -12.55
CA GLY A 118 -8.19 -6.61 -11.25
C GLY A 118 -7.34 -7.68 -10.59
N GLU A 119 -7.76 -8.12 -9.43
CA GLU A 119 -7.07 -9.10 -8.63
C GLU A 119 -8.06 -10.15 -8.13
N GLU A 120 -7.72 -11.44 -8.28
CA GLU A 120 -8.61 -12.56 -7.95
C GLU A 120 -10.02 -12.45 -8.56
N GLY A 121 -10.11 -11.87 -9.77
CA GLY A 121 -11.39 -11.66 -10.46
C GLY A 121 -12.26 -10.57 -9.83
N LYS A 122 -11.69 -9.67 -9.03
CA LYS A 122 -12.36 -8.54 -8.40
C LYS A 122 -11.63 -7.23 -8.71
N ASN A 123 -12.37 -6.12 -8.72
CA ASN A 123 -11.84 -4.76 -8.87
C ASN A 123 -11.83 -3.98 -7.55
N ILE A 124 -12.39 -4.57 -6.48
CA ILE A 124 -12.21 -4.16 -5.10
C ILE A 124 -11.92 -5.38 -4.24
N LEU A 125 -10.87 -5.32 -3.44
CA LEU A 125 -10.52 -6.36 -2.48
C LEU A 125 -10.17 -5.69 -1.17
N ALA A 126 -10.70 -6.21 -0.08
CA ALA A 126 -10.33 -5.79 1.26
C ALA A 126 -9.90 -7.01 2.07
N TRP A 127 -8.84 -6.84 2.85
CA TRP A 127 -8.35 -7.84 3.79
C TRP A 127 -8.52 -7.30 5.20
N GLY A 128 -9.24 -8.05 6.02
CA GLY A 128 -9.43 -7.75 7.44
C GLY A 128 -8.85 -8.82 8.34
N LYS A 129 -9.18 -8.68 9.62
CA LYS A 129 -8.77 -9.60 10.68
C LYS A 129 -9.07 -11.05 10.34
N SER A 130 -10.30 -11.35 9.94
CA SER A 130 -10.74 -12.73 9.68
C SER A 130 -9.97 -13.37 8.52
N TYR A 131 -9.69 -12.58 7.47
CA TYR A 131 -8.88 -13.04 6.34
C TYR A 131 -7.45 -13.35 6.77
N MET A 132 -6.79 -12.42 7.48
CA MET A 132 -5.40 -12.60 7.89
C MET A 132 -5.25 -13.77 8.87
N GLU A 133 -6.17 -13.94 9.82
CA GLU A 133 -6.20 -15.10 10.71
C GLU A 133 -6.34 -16.41 9.93
N ASN A 134 -7.17 -16.45 8.89
CA ASN A 134 -7.30 -17.64 8.05
C ASN A 134 -6.05 -17.88 7.19
N TYR A 135 -5.48 -16.82 6.61
CA TYR A 135 -4.25 -16.90 5.81
C TYR A 135 -3.09 -17.46 6.63
N LEU A 136 -2.96 -17.06 7.90
CA LEU A 136 -1.85 -17.49 8.75
C LEU A 136 -1.93 -18.97 9.19
N LYS A 137 -3.12 -19.58 9.19
CA LYS A 137 -3.31 -21.01 9.57
C LYS A 137 -2.63 -22.01 8.64
N GLN A 138 -2.21 -21.59 7.45
CA GLN A 138 -1.53 -22.48 6.51
C GLN A 138 -0.05 -22.75 6.86
N PHE A 139 0.51 -22.01 7.83
CA PHE A 139 1.91 -22.11 8.23
C PHE A 139 2.05 -22.77 9.60
N ASP A 140 3.07 -23.62 9.74
CA ASP A 140 3.44 -24.24 11.02
C ASP A 140 4.47 -23.38 11.76
N PHE A 141 4.05 -22.20 12.21
CA PHE A 141 4.93 -21.26 12.88
C PHE A 141 5.53 -21.84 14.17
N LYS A 142 6.83 -21.62 14.36
CA LYS A 142 7.58 -22.08 15.54
C LYS A 142 7.49 -21.05 16.66
N SER A 143 7.48 -21.53 17.89
CA SER A 143 7.58 -20.68 19.08
C SER A 143 8.95 -20.00 19.13
N VAL A 144 8.97 -18.75 19.56
CA VAL A 144 10.20 -17.96 19.75
C VAL A 144 10.63 -18.05 21.20
N GLY A 145 11.82 -18.60 21.45
CA GLY A 145 12.45 -18.63 22.76
C GLY A 145 13.69 -17.72 22.84
N PRO A 146 14.44 -17.75 23.97
CA PRO A 146 15.58 -16.86 24.17
C PRO A 146 16.68 -16.96 23.12
N ARG A 147 16.78 -18.09 22.42
CA ARG A 147 17.72 -18.25 21.31
C ARG A 147 17.23 -17.49 20.08
N GLU A 148 15.99 -17.73 19.68
CA GLU A 148 15.35 -17.11 18.52
C GLU A 148 15.29 -15.59 18.69
N GLU A 149 14.96 -15.09 19.88
CA GLU A 149 14.98 -13.64 20.20
C GLU A 149 16.34 -13.00 19.93
N ARG A 150 17.45 -13.67 20.30
CA ARG A 150 18.81 -13.18 20.02
C ARG A 150 19.11 -13.17 18.52
N GLU A 151 18.64 -14.17 17.78
CA GLU A 151 18.80 -14.22 16.33
C GLU A 151 18.01 -13.10 15.64
N ILE A 152 16.79 -12.82 16.10
CA ILE A 152 15.95 -11.71 15.61
C ILE A 152 16.60 -10.36 15.93
N ALA A 153 17.03 -10.13 17.17
CA ALA A 153 17.72 -8.90 17.55
C ALA A 153 19.01 -8.68 16.72
N LYS A 154 19.76 -9.76 16.45
CA LYS A 154 20.95 -9.70 15.59
C LYS A 154 20.61 -9.32 14.14
N TYR A 155 19.47 -9.77 13.61
CA TYR A 155 19.01 -9.36 12.27
C TYR A 155 18.81 -7.84 12.18
N PHE A 156 18.20 -7.22 13.19
CA PHE A 156 17.99 -5.76 13.23
C PHE A 156 19.30 -4.95 13.46
N GLN A 157 20.44 -5.61 13.62
CA GLN A 157 21.76 -4.97 13.61
C GLN A 157 22.57 -5.26 12.33
N SER A 158 22.00 -6.07 11.43
CA SER A 158 22.67 -6.59 10.24
C SER A 158 22.90 -5.54 9.16
N ALA A 159 23.77 -5.87 8.20
CA ALA A 159 23.99 -5.05 7.00
C ALA A 159 22.72 -4.90 6.15
N HIS A 160 21.86 -5.92 6.13
CA HIS A 160 20.58 -5.88 5.41
C HIS A 160 19.65 -4.83 6.00
N TRP A 161 19.42 -4.86 7.32
CA TRP A 161 18.61 -3.86 8.01
C TRP A 161 19.16 -2.45 7.83
N LYS A 162 20.47 -2.25 8.02
CA LYS A 162 21.10 -0.94 7.82
C LYS A 162 20.96 -0.43 6.38
N LYS A 163 20.97 -1.33 5.39
CA LYS A 163 20.70 -0.96 3.99
C LYS A 163 19.23 -0.59 3.80
N ALA A 164 18.30 -1.34 4.39
CA ALA A 164 16.88 -1.06 4.36
C ALA A 164 16.59 0.39 4.80
N LEU A 165 17.15 0.80 5.93
CA LEU A 165 16.99 2.17 6.44
C LEU A 165 17.51 3.23 5.45
N ARG A 166 18.69 3.00 4.85
CA ARG A 166 19.24 3.91 3.82
C ARG A 166 18.40 3.96 2.54
N LEU A 167 17.70 2.87 2.20
CA LEU A 167 16.81 2.86 1.04
C LEU A 167 15.61 3.75 1.29
N VAL A 168 14.98 3.70 2.47
CA VAL A 168 13.84 4.55 2.82
C VAL A 168 14.18 6.04 2.72
N GLU A 169 15.39 6.42 3.11
CA GLU A 169 15.86 7.80 3.03
C GLU A 169 16.32 8.21 1.62
N ASN A 170 16.32 7.28 0.65
CA ASN A 170 16.80 7.55 -0.69
C ASN A 170 15.69 8.18 -1.55
N PRO A 171 15.86 9.43 -2.04
CA PRO A 171 14.83 10.13 -2.80
C PRO A 171 14.57 9.56 -4.20
N LEU A 172 15.31 8.54 -4.65
CA LEU A 172 15.05 7.85 -5.92
C LEU A 172 13.86 6.87 -5.83
N TYR A 173 13.42 6.56 -4.62
CA TYR A 173 12.40 5.58 -4.33
C TYR A 173 11.29 6.21 -3.48
N ASN A 174 10.11 5.60 -3.49
CA ASN A 174 8.99 6.08 -2.68
C ASN A 174 8.12 4.96 -2.07
N HIS A 175 8.56 3.71 -2.17
CA HIS A 175 8.02 2.57 -1.44
C HIS A 175 9.02 1.42 -1.47
N TYR A 176 8.98 0.56 -0.45
CA TYR A 176 10.06 -0.36 -0.13
C TYR A 176 9.53 -1.65 0.49
N HIS A 177 10.01 -2.78 0.01
CA HIS A 177 9.86 -4.06 0.68
C HIS A 177 11.22 -4.57 1.15
N PHE A 178 11.32 -4.91 2.44
CA PHE A 178 12.48 -5.58 3.02
C PHE A 178 12.19 -7.06 3.07
N ASN A 179 12.80 -7.84 2.17
CA ASN A 179 12.38 -9.22 1.95
C ASN A 179 13.13 -10.17 2.89
N VAL A 180 12.38 -10.90 3.72
CA VAL A 180 12.93 -11.84 4.69
C VAL A 180 12.33 -13.23 4.55
N GLU A 181 13.12 -14.23 4.95
CA GLU A 181 12.62 -15.56 5.26
C GLU A 181 12.50 -15.69 6.78
N LEU A 182 11.44 -16.31 7.29
CA LEU A 182 11.20 -16.52 8.72
C LEU A 182 10.35 -17.77 9.00
N ASN A 183 10.30 -18.22 10.26
CA ASN A 183 9.52 -19.39 10.67
C ASN A 183 8.57 -19.14 11.85
N PHE A 184 8.45 -17.90 12.32
CA PHE A 184 7.63 -17.53 13.48
C PHE A 184 6.48 -16.59 13.11
N GLU A 185 5.53 -16.37 14.02
CA GLU A 185 4.38 -15.52 13.73
C GLU A 185 4.75 -14.06 13.42
N PRO A 186 4.22 -13.44 12.35
CA PRO A 186 4.59 -12.09 11.93
C PRO A 186 4.36 -10.98 12.97
N TRP A 187 3.51 -11.22 13.98
CA TRP A 187 3.34 -10.25 15.06
C TRP A 187 4.59 -10.09 15.92
N ILE A 188 5.41 -11.15 16.05
CA ILE A 188 6.70 -11.07 16.74
C ILE A 188 7.65 -10.18 15.92
N LEU A 189 7.65 -10.32 14.59
CA LEU A 189 8.45 -9.47 13.70
C LEU A 189 8.12 -7.99 13.90
N LYS A 190 6.82 -7.66 14.01
CA LYS A 190 6.35 -6.30 14.32
C LYS A 190 6.99 -5.75 15.60
N VAL A 191 6.97 -6.52 16.69
CA VAL A 191 7.51 -6.05 18.00
C VAL A 191 8.98 -5.67 17.87
N PHE A 192 9.81 -6.56 17.31
CA PHE A 192 11.25 -6.29 17.17
C PHE A 192 11.54 -5.18 16.16
N ALA A 193 10.78 -5.11 15.05
CA ALA A 193 10.96 -4.06 14.06
C ALA A 193 10.65 -2.68 14.63
N VAL A 194 9.55 -2.52 15.38
CA VAL A 194 9.17 -1.24 15.99
C VAL A 194 10.23 -0.77 17.00
N GLU A 195 10.76 -1.66 17.84
CA GLU A 195 11.85 -1.29 18.76
C GLU A 195 13.13 -0.91 18.01
N ALA A 196 13.51 -1.66 16.96
CA ALA A 196 14.69 -1.34 16.15
C ALA A 196 14.56 0.01 15.41
N LEU A 197 13.36 0.37 14.97
CA LEU A 197 13.06 1.66 14.35
C LEU A 197 13.15 2.80 15.36
N LYS A 198 12.63 2.58 16.57
CA LYS A 198 12.72 3.54 17.66
C LYS A 198 14.18 3.82 18.08
N GLU A 199 15.04 2.82 18.07
CA GLU A 199 16.48 2.97 18.34
C GLU A 199 17.19 3.91 17.36
N VAL A 200 16.74 3.98 16.10
CA VAL A 200 17.25 4.92 15.09
C VAL A 200 16.46 6.23 15.04
N GLY A 201 15.60 6.48 16.02
CA GLY A 201 14.82 7.71 16.15
C GLY A 201 13.59 7.79 15.24
N TRP A 202 13.19 6.67 14.61
CA TRP A 202 11.99 6.63 13.78
C TRP A 202 10.75 6.35 14.61
N ARG A 203 9.60 6.86 14.15
CA ARG A 203 8.29 6.65 14.77
C ARG A 203 7.35 5.99 13.78
N VAL A 204 6.57 5.03 14.26
CA VAL A 204 5.54 4.32 13.49
C VAL A 204 4.22 4.51 14.22
N ASP A 205 3.18 4.95 13.51
CA ASP A 205 1.84 5.11 14.09
C ASP A 205 1.11 3.77 14.13
N HIS A 206 1.17 3.03 13.01
CA HIS A 206 0.49 1.75 12.86
C HIS A 206 1.36 0.73 12.15
N VAL A 207 1.14 -0.55 12.47
CA VAL A 207 1.70 -1.66 11.71
C VAL A 207 0.57 -2.63 11.41
N VAL A 208 0.36 -2.87 10.12
CA VAL A 208 -0.80 -3.57 9.59
C VAL A 208 -0.37 -4.87 8.91
N PRO A 209 -0.95 -6.03 9.26
CA PRO A 209 -0.70 -7.26 8.55
C PRO A 209 -1.46 -7.25 7.22
N CYS A 210 -0.78 -7.61 6.13
CA CYS A 210 -1.37 -7.66 4.80
C CYS A 210 -0.81 -8.83 3.98
N VAL A 211 -1.44 -9.08 2.84
CA VAL A 211 -0.91 -9.93 1.78
C VAL A 211 -0.73 -9.13 0.50
N TYR A 212 0.11 -9.63 -0.40
CA TYR A 212 0.26 -9.14 -1.77
C TYR A 212 0.66 -10.28 -2.69
N LYS A 213 0.47 -10.13 -4.01
CA LYS A 213 0.96 -11.12 -4.98
C LYS A 213 2.47 -11.03 -5.13
N GLY A 214 3.15 -11.99 -4.51
CA GLY A 214 4.60 -12.11 -4.55
C GLY A 214 5.04 -13.32 -5.36
N VAL A 215 5.95 -14.09 -4.76
CA VAL A 215 6.67 -15.22 -5.38
C VAL A 215 5.70 -16.21 -6.05
N GLY A 216 5.92 -16.44 -7.36
CA GLY A 216 5.12 -17.37 -8.14
C GLY A 216 3.65 -16.96 -8.32
N GLY A 217 3.33 -15.67 -8.15
CA GLY A 217 1.97 -15.13 -8.29
C GLY A 217 1.03 -15.50 -7.14
N LYS A 218 1.56 -16.03 -6.03
CA LYS A 218 0.79 -16.39 -4.84
C LYS A 218 0.78 -15.26 -3.82
N TYR A 219 -0.23 -15.25 -2.95
CA TYR A 219 -0.25 -14.33 -1.82
C TYR A 219 0.89 -14.62 -0.86
N GLN A 220 1.69 -13.60 -0.67
CA GLN A 220 2.79 -13.53 0.27
C GLN A 220 2.45 -12.54 1.38
N GLY A 221 2.85 -12.85 2.60
CA GLY A 221 2.58 -11.99 3.73
C GLY A 221 3.56 -10.81 3.80
N LYS A 222 3.06 -9.68 4.30
CA LYS A 222 3.85 -8.50 4.63
C LYS A 222 3.32 -7.82 5.87
N MET A 223 4.19 -7.09 6.55
CA MET A 223 3.81 -6.12 7.58
C MET A 223 4.05 -4.73 7.01
N VAL A 224 2.99 -3.94 6.87
CA VAL A 224 3.04 -2.55 6.39
C VAL A 224 3.29 -1.64 7.58
N PHE A 225 4.34 -0.84 7.53
CA PHE A 225 4.69 0.11 8.58
C PHE A 225 4.30 1.52 8.14
N LEU A 226 3.30 2.06 8.83
CA LEU A 226 2.81 3.42 8.64
C LEU A 226 3.71 4.38 9.44
N GLY A 227 4.83 4.76 8.83
CA GLY A 227 5.84 5.65 9.42
C GLY A 227 5.33 7.08 9.62
N ALA A 228 5.57 7.61 10.80
CA ALA A 228 5.21 8.96 11.22
C ALA A 228 6.42 9.90 11.24
N TYR A 229 7.62 9.34 11.41
CA TYR A 229 8.88 10.04 11.27
C TYR A 229 9.99 9.05 10.91
N PRO A 230 10.66 9.19 9.74
CA PRO A 230 10.18 10.00 8.61
C PRO A 230 8.76 9.55 8.20
N GLU A 231 7.99 10.47 7.61
CA GLU A 231 6.68 10.14 7.07
C GLU A 231 6.85 9.34 5.77
N GLU A 232 6.98 8.04 5.90
CA GLU A 232 7.18 7.08 4.81
C GLU A 232 6.47 5.76 5.11
N VAL A 233 6.04 5.06 4.06
CA VAL A 233 5.51 3.70 4.15
C VAL A 233 6.49 2.69 3.57
N TYR A 234 6.82 1.70 4.39
CA TYR A 234 7.69 0.59 4.03
C TYR A 234 7.16 -0.70 4.62
N ASP A 235 7.48 -1.79 3.93
CA ASP A 235 6.96 -3.10 4.22
C ASP A 235 8.10 -4.04 4.59
N ILE A 236 7.87 -4.90 5.58
CA ILE A 236 8.69 -6.11 5.73
C ILE A 236 7.88 -7.26 5.13
N ALA A 237 8.21 -7.61 3.90
CA ALA A 237 7.64 -8.76 3.20
C ALA A 237 8.35 -10.04 3.66
N TRP A 238 7.60 -11.10 3.90
CA TRP A 238 8.15 -12.31 4.49
C TRP A 238 7.75 -13.57 3.72
N TYR A 239 8.62 -14.57 3.77
CA TYR A 239 8.36 -15.92 3.25
C TYR A 239 8.57 -16.95 4.35
N TYR A 240 7.60 -17.84 4.55
CA TYR A 240 7.71 -18.87 5.57
C TYR A 240 8.72 -19.96 5.15
N THR A 241 9.76 -20.14 5.96
CA THR A 241 10.81 -21.15 5.76
C THR A 241 11.07 -21.88 7.08
N PRO A 242 10.63 -23.15 7.25
CA PRO A 242 10.55 -23.83 8.55
C PRO A 242 11.81 -23.78 9.43
N ASP A 243 13.00 -23.86 8.80
CA ASP A 243 14.29 -23.97 9.50
C ASP A 243 15.02 -22.63 9.66
N VAL A 244 14.35 -21.52 9.38
CA VAL A 244 14.95 -20.18 9.39
C VAL A 244 14.22 -19.31 10.39
N VAL A 245 14.90 -18.90 11.47
CA VAL A 245 14.33 -17.93 12.42
C VAL A 245 14.05 -16.62 11.69
N ILE A 246 15.10 -15.93 11.23
CA ILE A 246 14.99 -14.81 10.32
C ILE A 246 16.30 -14.63 9.54
N ARG A 247 16.18 -14.34 8.23
CA ARG A 247 17.31 -13.89 7.40
C ARG A 247 16.80 -13.06 6.22
N PRO A 248 17.66 -12.28 5.56
CA PRO A 248 17.35 -11.74 4.24
C PRO A 248 17.02 -12.86 3.26
N THR A 249 16.05 -12.65 2.37
CA THR A 249 15.65 -13.68 1.40
C THR A 249 16.83 -14.20 0.57
N THR A 250 16.77 -15.47 0.18
CA THR A 250 17.72 -16.14 -0.70
C THR A 250 17.24 -16.24 -2.15
N PHE A 251 16.06 -15.69 -2.45
CA PHE A 251 15.45 -15.65 -3.77
C PHE A 251 14.67 -14.35 -3.97
N GLU A 252 14.44 -14.00 -5.23
CA GLU A 252 13.74 -12.78 -5.62
C GLU A 252 12.24 -12.84 -5.29
N PHE A 253 11.72 -11.75 -4.72
CA PHE A 253 10.29 -11.50 -4.59
C PHE A 253 9.82 -10.59 -5.74
N SER A 254 8.51 -10.50 -5.97
CA SER A 254 7.95 -9.68 -7.04
C SER A 254 8.10 -8.18 -6.79
N GLY A 255 8.51 -7.44 -7.81
CA GLY A 255 8.61 -5.97 -7.82
C GLY A 255 9.92 -5.49 -8.46
N ASP A 256 10.09 -4.18 -8.59
CA ASP A 256 11.33 -3.62 -9.13
C ASP A 256 12.47 -3.72 -8.12
N LEU A 257 13.69 -3.89 -8.61
CA LEU A 257 14.88 -3.95 -7.77
C LEU A 257 15.42 -2.54 -7.49
N PRO A 258 16.22 -2.33 -6.43
CA PRO A 258 17.04 -1.13 -6.31
C PRO A 258 18.07 -1.03 -7.46
N GLU A 259 18.65 0.15 -7.67
CA GLU A 259 19.65 0.40 -8.73
C GLU A 259 20.87 -0.52 -8.66
N ASP A 260 21.23 -0.98 -7.46
CA ASP A 260 22.34 -1.92 -7.26
C ASP A 260 21.98 -3.38 -7.50
N GLY A 261 20.74 -3.67 -7.90
CA GLY A 261 20.27 -5.01 -8.29
C GLY A 261 20.09 -5.99 -7.12
N ASP A 262 20.06 -5.50 -5.88
CA ASP A 262 19.91 -6.36 -4.71
C ASP A 262 18.48 -6.88 -4.56
N PHE A 263 18.24 -8.12 -5.01
CA PHE A 263 16.94 -8.81 -4.99
C PHE A 263 16.32 -9.00 -3.60
N ARG A 264 17.08 -8.74 -2.52
CA ARG A 264 16.58 -8.80 -1.14
C ARG A 264 15.69 -7.60 -0.79
N PHE A 265 15.57 -6.65 -1.71
CA PHE A 265 14.65 -5.54 -1.62
C PHE A 265 13.83 -5.46 -2.89
N ASN A 266 12.56 -5.06 -2.74
CA ASN A 266 11.82 -4.46 -3.85
C ASN A 266 11.61 -2.98 -3.53
N VAL A 267 11.64 -2.13 -4.55
CA VAL A 267 11.42 -0.69 -4.42
C VAL A 267 10.51 -0.21 -5.52
N THR A 268 9.87 0.93 -5.35
CA THR A 268 9.21 1.63 -6.46
C THR A 268 10.08 2.80 -6.87
N ARG A 269 10.47 2.84 -8.15
CA ARG A 269 11.37 3.89 -8.66
C ARG A 269 10.56 5.09 -9.11
N ILE A 270 10.87 6.27 -8.56
CA ILE A 270 10.19 7.52 -8.91
C ILE A 270 10.25 7.79 -10.41
N LYS A 271 11.41 7.51 -11.03
CA LYS A 271 11.62 7.67 -12.47
C LYS A 271 10.60 6.92 -13.32
N TYR A 272 10.23 5.69 -12.96
CA TYR A 272 9.26 4.91 -13.75
C TYR A 272 7.85 5.48 -13.66
N ARG A 273 7.48 6.00 -12.49
CA ARG A 273 6.25 6.76 -12.31
C ARG A 273 6.25 8.02 -13.17
N ASP A 274 7.34 8.80 -13.17
CA ASP A 274 7.44 10.02 -13.98
C ASP A 274 7.38 9.72 -15.47
N GLU A 275 8.07 8.68 -15.95
CA GLU A 275 8.05 8.24 -17.34
C GLU A 275 6.64 7.85 -17.79
N LEU A 276 5.89 7.10 -16.98
CA LEU A 276 4.51 6.73 -17.30
C LEU A 276 3.57 7.94 -17.31
N VAL A 277 3.69 8.83 -16.32
CA VAL A 277 2.86 10.05 -16.24
C VAL A 277 3.14 11.01 -17.39
N GLN A 278 4.39 11.11 -17.84
CA GLN A 278 4.78 11.96 -18.98
C GLN A 278 4.42 11.36 -20.34
N ARG A 279 4.33 10.03 -20.44
CA ARG A 279 3.99 9.33 -21.68
C ARG A 279 2.53 9.51 -22.07
N ASP A 280 1.63 9.49 -21.09
CA ASP A 280 0.19 9.43 -21.32
C ASP A 280 -0.45 10.83 -21.20
N ASP A 281 -1.48 11.11 -22.02
CA ASP A 281 -2.17 12.42 -22.06
C ASP A 281 -3.18 12.57 -20.92
N TYR A 282 -2.68 12.66 -19.69
CA TYR A 282 -3.50 12.91 -18.51
C TYR A 282 -4.15 14.30 -18.52
N ILE A 283 -5.38 14.38 -18.03
CA ILE A 283 -6.12 15.63 -17.86
C ILE A 283 -5.92 16.13 -16.43
N THR A 284 -5.24 17.27 -16.29
CA THR A 284 -5.16 18.01 -15.02
C THR A 284 -6.44 18.82 -14.81
N MET A 285 -7.04 18.69 -13.64
CA MET A 285 -8.19 19.48 -13.22
C MET A 285 -7.73 20.80 -12.59
N THR A 286 -8.48 21.89 -12.83
CA THR A 286 -8.25 23.15 -12.10
C THR A 286 -8.77 23.06 -10.68
N ASP A 287 -8.30 23.94 -9.80
CA ASP A 287 -8.77 23.98 -8.41
C ASP A 287 -10.28 24.27 -8.34
N GLU A 288 -10.83 25.11 -9.23
CA GLU A 288 -12.27 25.38 -9.30
C GLU A 288 -13.08 24.13 -9.70
N GLN A 289 -12.55 23.32 -10.61
CA GLN A 289 -13.20 22.07 -11.02
C GLN A 289 -13.18 21.05 -9.87
N ILE A 290 -12.06 20.95 -9.15
CA ILE A 290 -11.94 20.08 -7.96
C ILE A 290 -12.93 20.54 -6.89
N ASP A 291 -12.98 21.84 -6.57
CA ASP A 291 -13.94 22.39 -5.61
C ASP A 291 -15.39 22.16 -6.02
N GLU A 292 -15.70 22.28 -7.32
CA GLU A 292 -17.03 21.99 -7.84
C GLU A 292 -17.40 20.51 -7.62
N VAL A 293 -16.50 19.57 -7.95
CA VAL A 293 -16.71 18.14 -7.68
C VAL A 293 -16.97 17.92 -6.19
N LEU A 294 -16.07 18.41 -5.34
CA LEU A 294 -16.10 18.21 -3.90
C LEU A 294 -17.33 18.84 -3.20
N SER A 295 -17.93 19.87 -3.80
CA SER A 295 -19.18 20.46 -3.30
C SER A 295 -20.42 19.60 -3.56
N LYS A 296 -20.33 18.62 -4.46
CA LYS A 296 -21.45 17.81 -4.96
C LYS A 296 -21.41 16.34 -4.52
N VAL A 297 -20.38 15.92 -3.78
CA VAL A 297 -20.14 14.53 -3.37
C VAL A 297 -20.01 14.35 -1.87
#